data_AF-D8M9K0-F1
#
_entry.id   AF-D8M9K0-F1
#
_cell.length_a   1.000
_cell.length_b   1.000
_cell.length_c   1.000
_cell.angle_alpha   90.00
_cell.angle_beta   90.00
_cell.angle_gamma   90.00
#
_symmetry.space_group_name_H-M   'P 1'
#
loop_
_entity.id
_entity.type
_entity.pdbx_description
1 polymer ?
#
loop_
_entity_poly.entity_id
_entity_poly.type
_entity_poly.pdbx_seq_one_letter_code
_entity_poly.pdbx_strand_id
1 'polypeptide(L)'
;MIHGEKKSDSYFEFFLEENIMQDIISIIKQNRSNKIKIQIIQTISILIQNIKNRTSLFFILSNNHINDLITTPLDFLDEDVVSQYISFLKLLSMNLTPDTVQFFYNYTKSADSFPLFSICSKFYDHPEPMVRIAVRTITLNCLKVNDKNIVKYMSQPSTLKYFKKLVYYVISLVVTMNSMVESNSFARVGEISNNIIDQLLFLQDVLNIQVPCVNDYLKDVLVKEFFTRYCYEVIQPDCNMVKMKKRKLSRSR
;
A
#
# COMPACT_ATOMS: atom_id res chain seq x y z
N MET A 1 -6.51 -16.98 -37.82
CA MET A 1 -6.07 -17.46 -36.49
C MET A 1 -7.30 -17.60 -35.59
N ILE A 2 -8.20 -18.55 -35.85
CA ILE A 2 -9.59 -18.47 -35.35
C ILE A 2 -10.13 -19.88 -35.10
N HIS A 3 -9.89 -20.43 -33.91
CA HIS A 3 -10.68 -21.55 -33.36
C HIS A 3 -10.53 -21.65 -31.83
N GLY A 4 -9.37 -21.29 -31.28
CA GLY A 4 -9.15 -21.20 -29.83
C GLY A 4 -9.88 -20.02 -29.18
N GLU A 5 -9.77 -18.82 -29.76
CA GLU A 5 -10.32 -17.59 -29.17
C GLU A 5 -11.86 -17.57 -29.13
N LYS A 6 -12.53 -18.08 -30.17
CA LYS A 6 -14.02 -18.17 -30.16
C LYS A 6 -14.55 -19.13 -29.09
N LYS A 7 -13.81 -20.21 -28.77
CA LYS A 7 -14.21 -21.15 -27.72
C LYS A 7 -13.94 -20.60 -26.32
N SER A 8 -12.81 -19.90 -26.12
CA SER A 8 -12.52 -19.26 -24.83
C SER A 8 -13.57 -18.22 -24.45
N ASP A 9 -14.09 -17.48 -25.42
CA ASP A 9 -15.15 -16.50 -25.18
C ASP A 9 -16.46 -17.18 -24.75
N SER A 10 -16.84 -18.29 -25.38
CA SER A 10 -18.04 -19.07 -25.00
C SER A 10 -17.96 -19.68 -23.59
N TYR A 11 -16.80 -20.19 -23.16
CA TYR A 11 -16.65 -20.69 -21.79
C TYR A 11 -16.72 -19.57 -20.76
N PHE A 12 -16.20 -18.39 -21.11
CA PHE A 12 -16.27 -17.23 -20.25
C PHE A 12 -17.71 -16.69 -20.16
N GLU A 13 -18.44 -16.63 -21.27
CA GLU A 13 -19.87 -16.30 -21.28
C GLU A 13 -20.66 -17.26 -20.39
N PHE A 14 -20.46 -18.58 -20.54
CA PHE A 14 -21.09 -19.57 -19.66
C PHE A 14 -20.73 -19.35 -18.18
N PHE A 15 -19.47 -19.05 -17.89
CA PHE A 15 -19.03 -18.75 -16.53
C PHE A 15 -19.74 -17.53 -15.93
N LEU A 16 -20.04 -16.52 -16.75
CA LEU A 16 -20.83 -15.36 -16.33
C LEU A 16 -22.32 -15.71 -16.17
N GLU A 17 -22.90 -16.44 -17.12
CA GLU A 17 -24.32 -16.83 -17.14
C GLU A 17 -24.69 -17.67 -15.92
N GLU A 18 -23.85 -18.65 -15.55
CA GLU A 18 -24.05 -19.51 -14.39
C GLU A 18 -23.63 -18.86 -13.06
N ASN A 19 -23.18 -17.60 -13.09
CA ASN A 19 -22.78 -16.84 -11.90
C ASN A 19 -21.75 -17.56 -11.02
N ILE A 20 -20.80 -18.25 -11.66
CA ILE A 20 -19.79 -19.09 -11.00
C ILE A 20 -18.91 -18.27 -10.04
N MET A 21 -18.73 -16.96 -10.30
CA MET A 21 -18.05 -16.04 -9.37
C MET A 21 -18.70 -16.02 -7.99
N GLN A 22 -20.04 -15.98 -7.92
CA GLN A 22 -20.76 -15.95 -6.65
C GLN A 22 -20.55 -17.25 -5.88
N ASP A 23 -20.55 -18.40 -6.57
CA ASP A 23 -20.30 -19.70 -5.94
C ASP A 23 -18.89 -19.77 -5.37
N ILE A 24 -17.88 -19.35 -6.14
CA ILE A 24 -16.49 -19.29 -5.67
C ILE A 24 -16.38 -18.40 -4.41
N ILE A 25 -17.07 -17.27 -4.38
CA ILE A 25 -17.10 -16.36 -3.22
C ILE A 25 -17.82 -16.99 -2.04
N SER A 26 -18.87 -17.76 -2.27
CA SER A 26 -19.55 -18.50 -1.20
C SER A 26 -18.61 -19.52 -0.54
N ILE A 27 -17.72 -20.16 -1.32
CA ILE A 27 -16.76 -21.14 -0.83
C ILE A 27 -15.68 -20.47 0.02
N ILE A 28 -15.10 -19.36 -0.43
CA ILE A 28 -14.01 -18.70 0.32
C ILE A 28 -14.50 -18.09 1.65
N LYS A 29 -15.77 -17.69 1.72
CA LYS A 29 -16.42 -17.19 2.95
C LYS A 29 -16.70 -18.28 3.98
N GLN A 30 -16.71 -19.55 3.58
CA GLN A 30 -16.88 -20.67 4.51
C GLN A 30 -15.59 -20.89 5.32
N ASN A 31 -15.69 -21.65 6.43
CA ASN A 31 -14.53 -22.09 7.17
C ASN A 31 -13.76 -23.16 6.39
N ARG A 32 -12.85 -22.71 5.52
CA ARG A 32 -12.00 -23.54 4.66
C ARG A 32 -10.54 -23.34 5.02
N SER A 33 -9.72 -24.35 4.71
CA SER A 33 -8.27 -24.29 4.94
C SER A 33 -7.60 -23.18 4.13
N ASN A 34 -6.46 -22.70 4.62
CA ASN A 34 -5.66 -21.67 3.94
C ASN A 34 -5.29 -22.10 2.50
N LYS A 35 -5.00 -23.38 2.28
CA LYS A 35 -4.74 -23.94 0.93
C LYS A 35 -5.90 -23.70 -0.05
N ILE A 36 -7.14 -23.89 0.39
CA ILE A 36 -8.33 -23.65 -0.46
C ILE A 36 -8.47 -22.15 -0.73
N LYS A 37 -8.30 -21.31 0.30
CA LYS A 37 -8.39 -19.85 0.16
C LYS A 37 -7.34 -19.30 -0.80
N ILE A 38 -6.08 -19.75 -0.67
CA ILE A 38 -4.97 -19.43 -1.59
C ILE A 38 -5.34 -19.82 -3.02
N GLN A 39 -5.79 -21.07 -3.22
CA GLN A 39 -6.14 -21.55 -4.56
C GLN A 39 -7.27 -20.73 -5.19
N ILE A 40 -8.29 -20.37 -4.42
CA ILE A 40 -9.39 -19.53 -4.90
C ILE A 40 -8.86 -18.16 -5.33
N ILE A 41 -8.07 -17.50 -4.48
CA ILE A 41 -7.48 -16.20 -4.80
C ILE A 41 -6.60 -16.29 -6.06
N GLN A 42 -5.81 -17.36 -6.20
CA GLN A 42 -4.99 -17.63 -7.38
C GLN A 42 -5.84 -17.79 -8.64
N THR A 43 -6.86 -18.64 -8.60
CA THR A 43 -7.74 -18.91 -9.73
C THR A 43 -8.44 -17.64 -10.20
N ILE A 44 -8.96 -16.83 -9.28
CA ILE A 44 -9.59 -15.54 -9.62
C ILE A 44 -8.56 -14.55 -10.17
N SER A 45 -7.35 -14.53 -9.61
CA SER A 45 -6.27 -13.67 -10.11
C SER A 45 -5.93 -14.00 -11.57
N ILE A 46 -5.77 -15.28 -11.89
CA ILE A 46 -5.49 -15.75 -13.25
C ILE A 46 -6.66 -15.44 -14.18
N LEU A 47 -7.91 -15.62 -13.71
CA LEU A 47 -9.10 -15.26 -14.47
C LEU A 47 -9.08 -13.78 -14.86
N ILE A 48 -8.89 -12.88 -13.89
CA ILE A 48 -8.85 -11.43 -14.13
C ILE A 48 -7.71 -11.05 -15.08
N GLN A 49 -6.52 -11.64 -14.92
CA GLN A 49 -5.37 -11.38 -15.80
C GLN A 49 -5.62 -11.79 -17.26
N ASN A 50 -6.41 -12.84 -17.48
CA ASN A 50 -6.64 -13.39 -18.82
C ASN A 50 -7.81 -12.74 -19.57
N ILE A 51 -8.61 -11.90 -18.90
CA ILE A 51 -9.71 -11.21 -19.56
C ILE A 51 -9.17 -10.12 -20.47
N LYS A 52 -9.35 -10.31 -21.78
CA LYS A 52 -8.98 -9.33 -22.81
C LYS A 52 -10.13 -8.38 -23.15
N ASN A 53 -11.36 -8.85 -23.03
CA ASN A 53 -12.55 -8.09 -23.39
C ASN A 53 -12.93 -7.11 -22.26
N ARG A 54 -13.09 -5.83 -22.60
CA ARG A 54 -13.45 -4.77 -21.65
C ARG A 54 -14.82 -4.98 -21.01
N THR A 55 -15.82 -5.44 -21.76
CA THR A 55 -17.16 -5.73 -21.25
C THR A 55 -17.12 -6.85 -20.21
N SER A 56 -16.40 -7.92 -20.51
CA SER A 56 -16.15 -9.04 -19.59
C SER A 56 -15.47 -8.59 -18.30
N LEU A 57 -14.47 -7.71 -18.40
CA LEU A 57 -13.78 -7.15 -17.24
C LEU A 57 -14.75 -6.33 -16.39
N PHE A 58 -15.53 -5.44 -17.01
CA PHE A 58 -16.50 -4.60 -16.32
C PHE A 58 -17.54 -5.45 -15.59
N PHE A 59 -18.04 -6.52 -16.20
CA PHE A 59 -19.01 -7.42 -15.58
C PHE A 59 -18.45 -8.10 -14.33
N ILE A 60 -17.21 -8.61 -14.38
CA ILE A 60 -16.58 -9.23 -13.20
C ILE A 60 -16.35 -8.21 -12.09
N LEU A 61 -15.95 -6.99 -12.42
CA LEU A 61 -15.73 -5.94 -11.43
C LEU A 61 -17.05 -5.42 -10.83
N SER A 62 -18.12 -5.32 -11.62
CA SER A 62 -19.35 -4.60 -11.24
C SER A 62 -20.20 -5.27 -10.16
N ASN A 63 -20.14 -6.60 -10.03
CA ASN A 63 -21.05 -7.35 -9.17
C ASN A 63 -20.69 -7.32 -7.67
N ASN A 64 -19.86 -6.37 -7.23
CA ASN A 64 -19.35 -6.23 -5.86
C ASN A 64 -18.61 -7.46 -5.30
N HIS A 65 -18.53 -8.54 -6.08
CA HIS A 65 -17.78 -9.77 -5.85
C HIS A 65 -16.31 -9.50 -5.51
N ILE A 66 -15.71 -8.52 -6.17
CA ILE A 66 -14.34 -8.10 -5.90
C ILE A 66 -14.20 -7.49 -4.51
N ASN A 67 -15.13 -6.63 -4.09
CA ASN A 67 -15.10 -6.05 -2.74
C ASN A 67 -15.36 -7.12 -1.67
N ASP A 68 -16.20 -8.10 -1.95
CA ASP A 68 -16.40 -9.26 -1.09
C ASP A 68 -15.13 -10.10 -0.94
N LEU A 69 -14.38 -10.33 -2.03
CA LEU A 69 -13.10 -11.03 -2.00
C LEU A 69 -12.03 -10.24 -1.23
N ILE A 70 -11.93 -8.93 -1.50
CA ILE A 70 -11.01 -8.05 -0.77
C ILE A 70 -11.32 -8.11 0.73
N THR A 71 -12.60 -8.05 1.13
CA THR A 71 -12.99 -8.00 2.55
C THR A 71 -13.17 -9.38 3.21
N THR A 72 -12.87 -10.47 2.48
CA THR A 72 -12.98 -11.83 3.02
C THR A 72 -11.99 -12.03 4.18
N PRO A 73 -12.40 -12.65 5.30
CA PRO A 73 -11.50 -12.92 6.41
C PRO A 73 -10.47 -13.98 6.03
N LEU A 74 -9.20 -13.58 6.06
CA LEU A 74 -8.03 -14.40 5.78
C LEU A 74 -7.14 -14.50 7.01
N ASP A 75 -6.39 -15.59 7.09
CA ASP A 75 -5.39 -15.79 8.14
C ASP A 75 -4.08 -15.09 7.72
N PHE A 76 -3.87 -13.87 8.22
CA PHE A 76 -2.67 -13.08 7.90
C PHE A 76 -1.46 -13.46 8.76
N LEU A 77 -1.55 -14.49 9.61
CA LEU A 77 -0.38 -15.09 10.26
C LEU A 77 0.35 -16.07 9.32
N ASP A 78 -0.34 -16.54 8.29
CA ASP A 78 0.22 -17.42 7.26
C ASP A 78 0.84 -16.58 6.12
N GLU A 79 2.17 -16.61 6.00
CA GLU A 79 2.91 -15.83 5.00
C GLU A 79 2.51 -16.16 3.56
N ASP A 80 2.15 -17.42 3.27
CA ASP A 80 1.70 -17.83 1.94
C ASP A 80 0.35 -17.18 1.59
N VAL A 81 -0.55 -17.08 2.57
CA VAL A 81 -1.82 -16.38 2.43
C VAL A 81 -1.58 -14.89 2.17
N VAL A 82 -0.71 -14.25 2.95
CA VAL A 82 -0.38 -12.82 2.79
C VAL A 82 0.23 -12.55 1.42
N SER A 83 1.21 -13.35 0.99
CA SER A 83 1.90 -13.21 -0.30
C SER A 83 0.91 -13.32 -1.46
N GLN A 84 0.05 -14.35 -1.45
CA GLN A 84 -0.95 -14.54 -2.49
C GLN A 84 -1.99 -13.42 -2.49
N TYR A 85 -2.45 -13.01 -1.31
CA TYR A 85 -3.46 -11.97 -1.17
C TYR A 85 -2.95 -10.60 -1.61
N ILE A 86 -1.73 -10.21 -1.22
CA ILE A 86 -1.12 -8.94 -1.62
C ILE A 86 -0.85 -8.92 -3.13
N SER A 87 -0.47 -10.05 -3.73
CA SER A 87 -0.35 -10.18 -5.18
C SER A 87 -1.69 -9.97 -5.89
N PHE A 88 -2.78 -10.49 -5.32
CA PHE A 88 -4.14 -10.24 -5.80
C PHE A 88 -4.55 -8.77 -5.68
N LEU A 89 -4.31 -8.12 -4.53
CA LEU A 89 -4.58 -6.68 -4.37
C LEU A 89 -3.77 -5.83 -5.36
N LYS A 90 -2.51 -6.21 -5.62
CA LYS A 90 -1.67 -5.55 -6.63
C LYS A 90 -2.27 -5.70 -8.02
N LEU A 91 -2.72 -6.89 -8.40
CA LEU A 91 -3.43 -7.13 -9.65
C LEU A 91 -4.68 -6.24 -9.79
N LEU A 92 -5.50 -6.18 -8.76
CA LEU A 92 -6.69 -5.32 -8.75
C LEU A 92 -6.32 -3.84 -8.92
N SER A 93 -5.26 -3.38 -8.24
CA SER A 93 -4.80 -1.99 -8.35
C SER A 93 -4.35 -1.61 -9.76
N MET A 94 -3.84 -2.55 -10.55
CA MET A 94 -3.45 -2.32 -11.95
C MET A 94 -4.67 -2.13 -12.86
N ASN A 95 -5.84 -2.62 -12.44
CA ASN A 95 -7.10 -2.45 -13.16
C ASN A 95 -7.86 -1.19 -12.74
N LEU A 96 -7.29 -0.36 -11.85
CA LEU A 96 -7.88 0.92 -11.47
C LEU A 96 -7.69 1.95 -12.59
N THR A 97 -8.80 2.42 -13.12
CA THR A 97 -8.89 3.49 -14.11
C THR A 97 -10.05 4.41 -13.72
N PRO A 98 -10.14 5.62 -14.29
CA PRO A 98 -11.31 6.49 -14.07
C PRO A 98 -12.66 5.80 -14.34
N ASP A 99 -12.69 4.82 -15.25
CA ASP A 99 -13.93 4.12 -15.63
C ASP A 99 -14.27 2.93 -14.70
N THR A 100 -13.25 2.33 -14.06
CA THR A 100 -13.41 1.11 -13.25
C THR A 100 -13.36 1.36 -11.74
N VAL A 101 -12.80 2.49 -11.30
CA VAL A 101 -12.59 2.81 -9.88
C VAL A 101 -13.88 2.74 -9.06
N GLN A 102 -15.02 3.09 -9.65
CA GLN A 102 -16.33 3.03 -9.01
C GLN A 102 -16.71 1.62 -8.53
N PHE A 103 -16.21 0.56 -9.18
CA PHE A 103 -16.51 -0.82 -8.79
C PHE A 103 -15.75 -1.26 -7.53
N PHE A 104 -14.65 -0.58 -7.20
CA PHE A 104 -13.89 -0.83 -5.99
C PHE A 104 -14.38 0.00 -4.79
N TYR A 105 -15.40 0.85 -5.01
CA TYR A 105 -16.03 1.63 -3.95
C TYR A 105 -17.20 0.87 -3.34
N ASN A 106 -17.25 0.86 -2.01
CA ASN A 106 -18.43 0.43 -1.27
C ASN A 106 -19.24 1.64 -0.81
N TYR A 107 -20.29 1.98 -1.58
CA TYR A 107 -21.16 3.12 -1.29
C TYR A 107 -22.06 2.91 -0.05
N THR A 108 -22.22 1.66 0.40
CA THR A 108 -23.05 1.33 1.58
C THR A 108 -22.29 1.43 2.90
N LYS A 109 -20.94 1.35 2.87
CA LYS A 109 -20.08 1.39 4.06
C LYS A 109 -19.24 2.67 4.06
N SER A 110 -19.81 3.77 4.57
CA SER A 110 -19.17 5.09 4.56
C SER A 110 -17.83 5.17 5.30
N ALA A 111 -17.62 4.34 6.33
CA ALA A 111 -16.39 4.33 7.12
C ALA A 111 -15.21 3.60 6.43
N ASP A 112 -15.50 2.70 5.49
CA ASP A 112 -14.49 1.93 4.75
C ASP A 112 -14.94 1.77 3.29
N SER A 113 -15.17 2.92 2.66
CA SER A 113 -15.77 2.98 1.32
C SER A 113 -14.80 2.57 0.22
N PHE A 114 -13.51 2.35 0.51
CA PHE A 114 -12.52 1.91 -0.47
C PHE A 114 -11.63 0.77 0.09
N PRO A 115 -12.17 -0.47 0.15
CA PRO A 115 -11.53 -1.60 0.80
C PRO A 115 -10.13 -1.94 0.27
N LEU A 116 -9.91 -1.75 -1.03
CA LEU A 116 -8.63 -2.05 -1.67
C LEU A 116 -7.48 -1.28 -1.01
N PHE A 117 -7.67 0.03 -0.77
CA PHE A 117 -6.65 0.84 -0.11
C PHE A 117 -6.65 0.61 1.40
N SER A 118 -7.82 0.57 2.03
CA SER A 118 -7.91 0.49 3.50
C SER A 118 -7.24 -0.76 4.06
N ILE A 119 -7.40 -1.91 3.39
CA ILE A 119 -6.79 -3.17 3.81
C ILE A 119 -5.32 -3.19 3.43
N CYS A 120 -4.97 -2.81 2.20
CA CYS A 120 -3.58 -2.76 1.74
C CYS A 120 -2.70 -1.90 2.66
N SER A 121 -3.21 -0.74 3.08
CA SER A 121 -2.49 0.21 3.95
C SER A 121 -2.07 -0.38 5.31
N LYS A 122 -2.69 -1.49 5.76
CA LYS A 122 -2.35 -2.17 7.01
C LYS A 122 -1.05 -2.98 6.92
N PHE A 123 -0.57 -3.30 5.71
CA PHE A 123 0.63 -4.11 5.46
C PHE A 123 1.88 -3.25 5.19
N TYR A 124 1.85 -1.96 5.48
CA TYR A 124 2.91 -1.01 5.13
C TYR A 124 4.25 -1.28 5.82
N ASP A 125 4.20 -1.83 7.03
CA ASP A 125 5.32 -2.19 7.89
C ASP A 125 5.52 -3.72 7.98
N HIS A 126 4.99 -4.48 7.02
CA HIS A 126 5.16 -5.93 6.96
C HIS A 126 6.66 -6.31 6.92
N PRO A 127 7.12 -7.37 7.62
CA PRO A 127 8.54 -7.74 7.67
C PRO A 127 9.11 -8.14 6.31
N GLU A 128 8.30 -8.78 5.46
CA GLU A 128 8.70 -9.22 4.13
C GLU A 128 8.77 -8.02 3.14
N PRO A 129 9.93 -7.77 2.49
CA PRO A 129 10.13 -6.61 1.60
C PRO A 129 9.22 -6.58 0.37
N MET A 130 8.94 -7.72 -0.28
CA MET A 130 8.10 -7.76 -1.48
C MET A 130 6.66 -7.33 -1.19
N VAL A 131 6.12 -7.67 -0.01
CA VAL A 131 4.82 -7.21 0.48
C VAL A 131 4.83 -5.69 0.61
N ARG A 132 5.86 -5.09 1.23
CA ARG A 132 5.97 -3.62 1.31
C ARG A 132 6.06 -2.98 -0.07
N ILE A 133 6.82 -3.55 -1.00
CA ILE A 133 6.93 -3.08 -2.39
C ILE A 133 5.56 -3.13 -3.10
N ALA A 134 4.80 -4.21 -2.90
CA ALA A 134 3.46 -4.33 -3.45
C ALA A 134 2.49 -3.30 -2.85
N VAL A 135 2.52 -3.07 -1.53
CA VAL A 135 1.72 -2.05 -0.84
C VAL A 135 2.01 -0.65 -1.39
N ARG A 136 3.30 -0.32 -1.60
CA ARG A 136 3.70 0.94 -2.25
C ARG A 136 3.15 1.04 -3.65
N THR A 137 3.27 -0.02 -4.45
CA THR A 137 2.74 -0.05 -5.82
C THR A 137 1.23 0.19 -5.84
N ILE A 138 0.48 -0.49 -4.97
CA ILE A 138 -0.98 -0.33 -4.83
C ILE A 138 -1.31 1.11 -4.43
N THR A 139 -0.59 1.67 -3.46
CA THR A 139 -0.75 3.07 -3.02
C THR A 139 -0.57 4.04 -4.18
N LEU A 140 0.51 3.91 -4.96
CA LEU A 140 0.77 4.75 -6.12
C LEU A 140 -0.31 4.59 -7.19
N ASN A 141 -0.74 3.36 -7.48
CA ASN A 141 -1.80 3.09 -8.45
C ASN A 141 -3.12 3.74 -8.03
N CYS A 142 -3.50 3.65 -6.75
CA CYS A 142 -4.70 4.29 -6.23
C CYS A 142 -4.65 5.81 -6.41
N LEU A 143 -3.52 6.44 -6.05
CA LEU A 143 -3.35 7.89 -6.16
C LEU A 143 -3.35 8.37 -7.63
N LYS A 144 -2.76 7.60 -8.54
CA LYS A 144 -2.64 7.94 -9.98
C LYS A 144 -3.97 8.02 -10.73
N VAL A 145 -5.04 7.37 -10.24
CA VAL A 145 -6.36 7.40 -10.90
C VAL A 145 -6.91 8.83 -11.00
N ASN A 146 -6.58 9.70 -10.03
CA ASN A 146 -7.04 11.08 -9.95
C ASN A 146 -8.58 11.23 -10.09
N ASP A 147 -9.34 10.29 -9.52
CA ASP A 147 -10.80 10.34 -9.48
C ASP A 147 -11.32 11.10 -8.25
N LYS A 148 -12.48 11.74 -8.38
CA LYS A 148 -13.10 12.56 -7.31
C LYS A 148 -13.38 11.75 -6.04
N ASN A 149 -13.84 10.50 -6.17
CA ASN A 149 -14.11 9.66 -5.00
C ASN A 149 -12.81 9.30 -4.29
N ILE A 150 -11.76 8.96 -5.05
CA ILE A 150 -10.42 8.70 -4.50
C ILE A 150 -9.89 9.90 -3.76
N VAL A 151 -9.90 11.10 -4.35
CA VAL A 151 -9.41 12.32 -3.69
C VAL A 151 -10.18 12.59 -2.41
N LYS A 152 -11.51 12.41 -2.42
CA LYS A 152 -12.36 12.54 -1.24
C LYS A 152 -11.98 11.54 -0.15
N TYR A 153 -11.75 10.28 -0.51
CA TYR A 153 -11.34 9.23 0.42
C TYR A 153 -9.93 9.46 0.99
N MET A 154 -8.98 9.92 0.17
CA MET A 154 -7.63 10.26 0.58
C MET A 154 -7.59 11.46 1.54
N SER A 155 -8.57 12.35 1.44
CA SER A 155 -8.72 13.50 2.34
C SER A 155 -9.24 13.13 3.73
N GLN A 156 -9.71 11.88 3.94
CA GLN A 156 -10.24 11.47 5.23
C GLN A 156 -9.12 11.37 6.28
N PRO A 157 -9.37 11.78 7.54
CA PRO A 157 -8.36 11.70 8.61
C PRO A 157 -7.85 10.28 8.87
N SER A 158 -8.68 9.25 8.71
CA SER A 158 -8.29 7.83 8.79
C SER A 158 -7.22 7.48 7.76
N THR A 159 -7.42 7.92 6.52
CA THR A 159 -6.50 7.69 5.39
C THR A 159 -5.22 8.51 5.55
N LEU A 160 -5.30 9.77 5.95
CA LEU A 160 -4.12 10.61 6.19
C LEU A 160 -3.20 10.06 7.29
N LYS A 161 -3.75 9.33 8.28
CA LYS A 161 -2.92 8.64 9.28
C LYS A 161 -1.96 7.62 8.67
N TYR A 162 -2.30 6.98 7.55
CA TYR A 162 -1.37 6.09 6.84
C TYR A 162 -0.13 6.85 6.36
N PHE A 163 -0.28 7.99 5.70
CA PHE A 163 0.85 8.80 5.24
C PHE A 163 1.70 9.33 6.41
N LYS A 164 1.05 9.68 7.53
CA LYS A 164 1.77 10.00 8.77
C LYS A 164 2.63 8.82 9.22
N LYS A 165 2.08 7.60 9.29
CA LYS A 165 2.84 6.40 9.68
C LYS A 165 4.06 6.15 8.80
N LEU A 166 3.97 6.41 7.50
CA LEU A 166 5.13 6.30 6.59
C LEU A 166 6.28 7.23 7.01
N VAL A 167 5.99 8.49 7.36
CA VAL A 167 7.01 9.42 7.85
C VAL A 167 7.60 8.97 9.19
N TYR A 168 6.76 8.49 10.11
CA TYR A 168 7.24 7.96 11.40
C TYR A 168 8.08 6.69 11.23
N TYR A 169 7.80 5.89 10.21
CA TYR A 169 8.64 4.75 9.87
C TYR A 169 10.05 5.21 9.44
N VAL A 170 10.17 6.25 8.60
CA VAL A 170 11.47 6.86 8.27
C VAL A 170 12.19 7.34 9.53
N ILE A 171 11.50 8.06 10.41
CA ILE A 171 12.04 8.53 11.69
C ILE A 171 12.59 7.34 12.50
N SER A 172 11.83 6.25 12.61
CA SER A 172 12.24 5.06 13.37
C SER A 172 13.51 4.42 12.79
N LEU A 173 13.66 4.40 11.46
CA LEU A 173 14.86 3.89 10.80
C LEU A 173 16.07 4.78 11.08
N VAL A 174 15.90 6.11 11.04
CA VAL A 174 16.98 7.07 11.37
C VAL A 174 17.43 6.95 12.83
N VAL A 175 16.49 6.83 13.77
CA VAL A 175 16.82 6.63 15.19
C VAL A 175 17.57 5.30 15.39
N THR A 176 17.10 4.24 14.74
CA THR A 176 17.76 2.92 14.78
C THR A 176 19.17 3.02 14.21
N MET A 177 19.36 3.71 13.08
CA MET A 177 20.66 3.95 12.49
C MET A 177 21.61 4.67 13.46
N ASN A 178 21.14 5.74 14.13
CA ASN A 178 21.95 6.48 15.10
C ASN A 178 22.46 5.58 16.24
N SER A 179 21.58 4.74 16.80
CA SER A 179 21.95 3.79 17.87
C SER A 179 23.00 2.75 17.41
N MET A 180 22.96 2.34 16.14
CA MET A 180 23.92 1.40 15.57
C MET A 180 25.30 2.05 15.32
N VAL A 181 25.31 3.33 14.94
CA VAL A 181 26.55 4.11 14.82
C VAL A 181 27.22 4.25 16.18
N GLU A 182 26.46 4.58 17.23
CA GLU A 182 26.98 4.65 18.61
C GLU A 182 27.56 3.30 19.09
N SER A 183 27.02 2.19 18.60
CA SER A 183 27.46 0.83 18.91
C SER A 183 28.56 0.29 17.98
N ASN A 184 29.13 1.11 17.09
CA ASN A 184 30.15 0.74 16.09
C ASN A 184 29.75 -0.43 15.15
N SER A 185 28.46 -0.61 14.86
CA SER A 185 27.96 -1.69 13.99
C SER A 185 27.84 -1.27 12.52
N PHE A 186 28.94 -0.87 11.90
CA PHE A 186 28.95 -0.20 10.58
C PHE A 186 28.39 -1.03 9.42
N ALA A 187 28.49 -2.37 9.47
CA ALA A 187 27.92 -3.24 8.43
C ALA A 187 26.40 -3.10 8.34
N ARG A 188 25.70 -3.01 9.48
CA ARG A 188 24.24 -2.86 9.55
C ARG A 188 23.77 -1.44 9.26
N VAL A 189 24.63 -0.44 9.45
CA VAL A 189 24.34 0.96 9.11
C VAL A 189 24.10 1.12 7.60
N GLY A 190 24.88 0.42 6.76
CA GLY A 190 24.70 0.45 5.31
C GLY A 190 23.32 -0.06 4.87
N GLU A 191 22.88 -1.19 5.43
CA GLU A 191 21.56 -1.78 5.14
C GLU A 191 20.41 -0.84 5.55
N ILE A 192 20.49 -0.25 6.74
CA ILE A 192 19.47 0.70 7.21
C ILE A 192 19.48 1.99 6.39
N SER A 193 20.66 2.49 6.01
CA SER A 193 20.78 3.66 5.15
C SER A 193 20.05 3.46 3.82
N ASN A 194 20.27 2.31 3.17
CA ASN A 194 19.53 1.94 1.94
C ASN A 194 18.01 1.89 2.20
N ASN A 195 17.57 1.30 3.31
CA ASN A 195 16.15 1.27 3.66
C ASN A 195 15.55 2.68 3.87
N ILE A 196 16.31 3.61 4.45
CA ILE A 196 15.89 5.02 4.62
C ILE A 196 15.75 5.69 3.25
N ILE A 197 16.75 5.53 2.38
CA ILE A 197 16.73 6.08 1.01
C ILE A 197 15.51 5.56 0.26
N ASP A 198 15.24 4.25 0.30
CA ASP A 198 14.09 3.63 -0.34
C ASP A 198 12.75 4.18 0.18
N GLN A 199 12.64 4.45 1.49
CA GLN A 199 11.42 5.09 2.02
C GLN A 199 11.27 6.52 1.51
N LEU A 200 12.36 7.29 1.51
CA LEU A 200 12.33 8.69 1.07
C LEU A 200 12.00 8.81 -0.41
N LEU A 201 12.56 7.92 -1.25
CA LEU A 201 12.21 7.82 -2.67
C LEU A 201 10.73 7.46 -2.85
N PHE A 202 10.19 6.55 -2.06
CA PHE A 202 8.75 6.26 -2.09
C PHE A 202 7.90 7.48 -1.69
N LEU A 203 8.29 8.23 -0.65
CA LEU A 203 7.57 9.46 -0.26
C LEU A 203 7.66 10.52 -1.37
N GLN A 204 8.80 10.63 -2.05
CA GLN A 204 8.96 11.48 -3.22
C GLN A 204 8.03 11.06 -4.36
N ASP A 205 7.90 9.76 -4.65
CA ASP A 205 6.97 9.24 -5.66
C ASP A 205 5.52 9.61 -5.32
N VAL A 206 5.12 9.50 -4.04
CA VAL A 206 3.78 9.92 -3.58
C VAL A 206 3.57 11.42 -3.82
N LEU A 207 4.54 12.26 -3.45
CA LEU A 207 4.46 13.72 -3.65
C LEU A 207 4.39 14.09 -5.14
N ASN A 208 5.08 13.35 -6.00
CA ASN A 208 5.11 13.59 -7.44
C ASN A 208 3.77 13.30 -8.14
N ILE A 209 2.86 12.53 -7.53
CA ILE A 209 1.52 12.30 -8.09
C ILE A 209 0.65 13.57 -8.01
N GLN A 210 0.97 14.52 -7.14
CA GLN A 210 0.28 15.81 -7.01
C GLN A 210 -1.19 15.71 -6.59
N VAL A 211 -1.53 14.77 -5.69
CA VAL A 211 -2.85 14.77 -5.03
C VAL A 211 -2.85 15.82 -3.91
N PRO A 212 -3.60 16.93 -4.01
CA PRO A 212 -3.41 18.10 -3.14
C PRO A 212 -3.52 17.79 -1.64
N CYS A 213 -4.57 17.09 -1.22
CA CYS A 213 -4.81 16.75 0.18
C CYS A 213 -3.71 15.87 0.79
N VAL A 214 -3.15 14.94 0.02
CA VAL A 214 -2.05 14.08 0.45
C VAL A 214 -0.76 14.87 0.48
N ASN A 215 -0.49 15.68 -0.55
CA ASN A 215 0.73 16.47 -0.66
C ASN A 215 0.87 17.49 0.46
N ASP A 216 -0.18 18.27 0.71
CA ASP A 216 -0.16 19.31 1.74
C ASP A 216 0.04 18.69 3.12
N TYR A 217 -0.67 17.59 3.40
CA TYR A 217 -0.53 16.87 4.66
C TYR A 217 0.85 16.22 4.81
N LEU A 218 1.36 15.54 3.78
CA LEU A 218 2.64 14.86 3.84
C LEU A 218 3.81 15.85 3.97
N LYS A 219 3.75 16.99 3.26
CA LYS A 219 4.72 18.09 3.42
C LYS A 219 4.70 18.63 4.84
N ASP A 220 3.52 18.91 5.40
CA ASP A 220 3.39 19.42 6.76
C ASP A 220 4.00 18.46 7.78
N VAL A 221 3.69 17.16 7.68
CA VAL A 221 4.24 16.12 8.56
C VAL A 221 5.75 15.98 8.38
N LEU A 222 6.27 15.97 7.15
CA LEU A 222 7.71 15.90 6.89
C LEU A 222 8.45 17.10 7.49
N VAL A 223 7.95 18.32 7.29
CA VAL A 223 8.59 19.53 7.81
C VAL A 223 8.55 19.54 9.35
N LYS A 224 7.38 19.31 9.96
CA LYS A 224 7.21 19.40 11.42
C LYS A 224 7.85 18.23 12.15
N GLU A 225 7.54 17.00 11.74
CA GLU A 225 7.91 15.81 12.50
C GLU A 225 9.26 15.24 12.09
N PHE A 226 9.68 15.31 10.82
CA PHE A 226 10.98 14.77 10.40
C PHE A 226 12.08 15.84 10.44
N PHE A 227 11.95 16.90 9.64
CA PHE A 227 13.01 17.90 9.49
C PHE A 227 13.21 18.74 10.76
N THR A 228 12.14 19.33 11.29
CA THR A 228 12.25 20.25 12.45
C THR A 228 12.62 19.49 13.73
N ARG A 229 12.05 18.30 13.93
CA ARG A 229 12.20 17.57 15.20
C ARG A 229 13.43 16.67 15.26
N TYR A 230 13.83 16.05 14.14
CA TYR A 230 14.96 15.10 14.13
C TYR A 230 16.18 15.62 13.38
N CYS A 231 16.02 16.35 12.28
CA CYS A 231 17.16 16.80 11.49
C CYS A 231 17.72 18.16 11.93
N TYR A 232 16.90 19.05 12.49
CA TYR A 232 17.27 20.45 12.77
C TYR A 232 18.52 20.58 13.65
N GLU A 233 18.61 19.81 14.74
CA GLU A 233 19.77 19.88 15.65
C GLU A 233 21.07 19.41 14.99
N VAL A 234 20.98 18.49 14.02
CA VAL A 234 22.11 17.97 13.25
C VAL A 234 22.53 18.96 12.15
N ILE A 235 21.56 19.60 11.49
CA ILE A 235 21.77 20.55 10.40
C ILE A 235 22.29 21.91 10.91
N GLN A 236 22.19 22.19 12.21
CA GLN A 236 22.71 23.41 12.84
C GLN A 236 24.00 23.16 13.64
N PRO A 237 25.14 22.79 13.00
CA PRO A 237 26.38 22.45 13.72
C PRO A 237 26.97 23.65 14.50
N ASP A 238 26.66 24.88 14.09
CA ASP A 238 27.31 26.09 14.62
C ASP A 238 26.75 26.62 15.95
N CYS A 239 25.58 26.16 16.41
CA CYS A 239 25.06 26.61 17.73
C CYS A 239 25.64 25.83 18.91
N ASN A 240 26.16 24.62 18.70
CA ASN A 240 26.69 23.76 19.77
C ASN A 240 28.19 23.91 20.02
N MET A 241 28.97 24.38 19.03
CA MET A 241 30.39 24.69 19.23
C MET A 241 30.61 25.92 20.14
N VAL A 242 29.70 26.89 20.13
CA VAL A 242 29.77 28.07 21.01
C VAL A 242 29.45 27.71 22.47
N LYS A 243 28.52 26.78 22.71
CA LYS A 243 28.17 26.31 24.06
C LYS A 243 29.26 25.43 24.68
N MET A 244 29.97 24.63 23.89
CA MET A 244 31.12 23.84 24.39
C MET A 244 32.36 24.70 24.70
N LYS A 245 32.66 25.74 23.91
CA LYS A 245 33.76 26.68 24.23
C LYS A 245 33.50 27.47 25.51
N LYS A 246 32.27 27.95 25.75
CA LYS A 246 31.93 28.66 27.00
C LYS A 246 32.01 27.77 28.25
N ARG A 247 31.66 26.47 28.15
CA ARG A 247 31.78 25.51 29.27
C ARG A 247 33.23 25.10 29.60
N LYS A 248 34.16 25.16 28.64
CA LYS A 248 35.59 24.90 28.90
C LYS A 248 36.32 26.11 29.50
N LEU A 249 35.93 27.33 29.12
CA LEU A 249 36.47 28.58 29.69
C LEU A 249 35.96 28.90 31.10
N SER A 250 34.79 28.39 31.51
CA SER A 250 34.25 28.57 32.86
C SER A 250 34.71 27.52 33.87
N ARG A 251 35.57 26.57 33.47
CA ARG A 251 36.15 25.53 34.35
C ARG A 251 37.67 25.69 34.55
N SER A 252 38.24 26.79 34.06
CA SER A 252 39.68 27.11 34.12
C SER A 252 39.96 28.44 34.86
N ARG A 253 39.10 28.80 35.80
CA ARG A 253 39.37 29.79 36.85
C ARG A 253 38.91 29.25 38.19
#